data_AF-A0AAV7CL27-F1
#
_entry.id   AF-A0AAV7CL27-F1
#
_cell.length_a   1.000
_cell.length_b   1.000
_cell.length_c   1.000
_cell.angle_alpha   90.00
_cell.angle_beta   90.00
_cell.angle_gamma   90.00
#
_symmetry.space_group_name_H-M   'P 1'
#
loop_
_entity.id
_entity.type
_entity.pdbx_description
1 polymer ?
#
loop_
_entity_poly.entity_id
_entity_poly.type
_entity_poly.pdbx_seq_one_letter_code
_entity_poly.pdbx_strand_id
1 'polypeptide(L)'
;MAPVGNARTALAVAERLLLAGRGQAAAGDVDTTRNRFPGRDRIRIPEEGRADNMSDFSEEQVADYREAFALFDRTGDGKILYNQCGDVMRALGQNPTNAEVLKVLGNPKSDELNSKTLGFDQFLPMMQTIAKNKDQGTSEDFVEGLRVFDKEGNGTVMGSEIRHVLVTLGEKMTEEEVEMLLNGQEDGNGCINYEELVRMVLNG
;
A
#
# COMPACT_ATOMS: atom_id res chain seq x y z
N MET A 1 2.00 -17.87 2.77
CA MET A 1 0.61 -17.50 2.46
C MET A 1 0.60 -15.98 2.28
N ALA A 2 0.95 -15.50 1.08
CA ALA A 2 1.01 -14.06 0.78
C ALA A 2 0.98 -13.78 -0.75
N PRO A 3 -0.17 -13.91 -1.44
CA PRO A 3 -0.32 -13.32 -2.78
C PRO A 3 -1.39 -12.20 -2.87
N VAL A 4 -2.38 -12.16 -1.98
CA VAL A 4 -3.55 -11.26 -2.14
C VAL A 4 -3.22 -9.81 -1.77
N GLY A 5 -2.47 -9.58 -0.69
CA GLY A 5 -2.11 -8.22 -0.24
C GLY A 5 -1.27 -7.44 -1.27
N ASN A 6 -0.31 -8.10 -1.93
CA ASN A 6 0.52 -7.46 -2.95
C ASN A 6 -0.29 -7.13 -4.21
N ALA A 7 -1.28 -7.96 -4.54
CA ALA A 7 -2.18 -7.72 -5.67
C ALA A 7 -3.05 -6.47 -5.47
N ARG A 8 -3.63 -6.28 -4.28
CA ARG A 8 -4.42 -5.07 -3.92
C ARG A 8 -3.59 -3.82 -4.15
N THR A 9 -2.37 -3.84 -3.65
CA THR A 9 -1.43 -2.74 -3.77
C THR A 9 -1.04 -2.46 -5.23
N ALA A 10 -0.66 -3.50 -5.99
CA ALA A 10 -0.26 -3.34 -7.39
C ALA A 10 -1.41 -2.77 -8.23
N LEU A 11 -2.65 -3.25 -8.02
CA LEU A 11 -3.84 -2.72 -8.67
C LEU A 11 -4.04 -1.22 -8.36
N ALA A 12 -3.84 -0.81 -7.10
CA ALA A 12 -4.10 0.56 -6.65
C ALA A 12 -3.09 1.54 -7.26
N VAL A 13 -1.83 1.10 -7.37
CA VAL A 13 -0.77 1.91 -7.97
C VAL A 13 -0.90 1.96 -9.49
N ALA A 14 -1.27 0.83 -10.12
CA ALA A 14 -1.55 0.78 -11.55
C ALA A 14 -2.68 1.75 -11.93
N GLU A 15 -3.77 1.76 -11.18
CA GLU A 15 -4.89 2.70 -11.35
C GLU A 15 -4.42 4.16 -11.26
N ARG A 16 -3.70 4.53 -10.19
CA ARG A 16 -3.17 5.90 -10.00
C ARG A 16 -2.29 6.35 -11.16
N LEU A 17 -1.48 5.46 -11.73
CA LEU A 17 -0.63 5.77 -12.87
C LEU A 17 -1.42 5.91 -14.18
N LEU A 18 -2.45 5.09 -14.37
CA LEU A 18 -3.31 5.17 -15.55
C LEU A 18 -4.17 6.44 -15.54
N LEU A 19 -4.63 6.86 -14.37
CA LEU A 19 -5.32 8.13 -14.18
C LEU A 19 -4.37 9.33 -14.33
N ALA A 20 -3.15 9.24 -13.81
CA ALA A 20 -2.12 10.27 -14.00
C ALA A 20 -1.74 10.43 -15.48
N GLY A 21 -1.77 9.34 -16.26
CA GLY A 21 -1.54 9.36 -17.72
C GLY A 21 -2.67 10.01 -18.53
N ARG A 22 -3.87 10.20 -17.95
CA ARG A 22 -5.00 10.90 -18.58
C ARG A 22 -5.06 12.40 -18.24
N GLY A 23 -4.14 12.92 -17.44
CA GLY A 23 -4.13 14.29 -16.94
C GLY A 23 -3.11 15.23 -17.59
N GLN A 24 -3.27 15.57 -18.87
CA GLN A 24 -2.74 16.84 -19.41
C GLN A 24 -3.87 17.67 -20.02
N ALA A 25 -4.56 18.43 -19.17
CA ALA A 25 -5.14 19.74 -19.52
C ALA A 25 -5.75 20.39 -18.26
N ALA A 26 -4.97 21.20 -17.54
CA ALA A 26 -5.42 22.42 -16.86
C ALA A 26 -4.22 23.05 -16.13
N ALA A 27 -3.43 23.83 -16.88
CA ALA A 27 -2.65 24.89 -16.28
C ALA A 27 -3.63 26.01 -15.91
N GLY A 28 -3.88 26.19 -14.61
CA GLY A 28 -4.54 27.36 -14.06
C GLY A 28 -3.49 28.20 -13.35
N ASP A 29 -3.28 29.40 -13.88
CA ASP A 29 -2.29 30.39 -13.46
C ASP A 29 -2.33 30.69 -11.95
N VAL A 30 -1.17 30.63 -11.30
CA VAL A 30 -0.97 31.24 -9.97
C VAL A 30 -0.06 32.46 -10.11
N ASP A 31 -0.70 33.64 -10.09
CA ASP A 31 -0.07 34.95 -10.06
C ASP A 31 0.77 35.12 -8.80
N THR A 32 2.05 35.40 -8.99
CA THR A 32 2.99 35.80 -7.95
C THR A 32 2.95 37.31 -7.81
N THR A 33 2.16 37.85 -6.88
CA THR A 33 2.45 39.18 -6.30
C THR A 33 2.02 39.34 -4.83
N ARG A 34 3.02 39.20 -3.94
CA ARG A 34 3.46 40.25 -2.98
C ARG A 34 2.42 40.86 -2.02
N ASN A 35 2.53 40.54 -0.72
CA ASN A 35 2.58 41.55 0.37
C ASN A 35 2.95 40.93 1.74
N ARG A 36 4.09 41.33 2.31
CA ARG A 36 4.24 42.29 3.44
C ARG A 36 3.81 41.75 4.82
N PHE A 37 4.83 41.36 5.58
CA PHE A 37 4.80 41.26 7.05
C PHE A 37 4.47 42.62 7.69
N PRO A 38 3.69 42.60 8.79
CA PRO A 38 4.21 43.20 10.01
C PRO A 38 3.87 42.42 11.29
N GLY A 39 4.77 42.51 12.29
CA GLY A 39 4.37 42.69 13.69
C GLY A 39 3.92 41.48 14.52
N ARG A 40 4.88 40.84 15.19
CA ARG A 40 4.99 40.73 16.67
C ARG A 40 3.67 40.59 17.47
N ASP A 41 3.45 39.42 18.06
CA ASP A 41 3.13 39.30 19.49
C ASP A 41 3.46 37.90 20.02
N ARG A 42 4.19 37.87 21.15
CA ARG A 42 4.58 36.65 21.85
C ARG A 42 3.34 36.09 22.56
N ILE A 43 2.80 35.00 22.05
CA ILE A 43 1.84 34.19 22.80
C ILE A 43 2.61 33.07 23.51
N ARG A 44 2.62 33.15 24.83
CA ARG A 44 3.07 32.14 25.78
C ARG A 44 2.05 30.99 25.72
N ILE A 45 2.44 29.82 25.22
CA ILE A 45 1.62 28.59 25.31
C ILE A 45 2.08 27.80 26.55
N PRO A 46 1.16 27.28 27.38
CA PRO A 46 1.50 26.55 28.59
C PRO A 46 2.08 25.18 28.26
N GLU A 47 3.07 24.78 29.05
CA GLU A 47 3.68 23.45 29.07
C GLU A 47 2.66 22.45 29.67
N GLU A 48 1.83 21.85 28.83
CA GLU A 48 0.99 20.72 29.21
C GLU A 48 1.60 19.44 28.65
N GLY A 49 1.99 18.55 29.56
CA GLY A 49 2.58 17.27 29.25
C GLY A 49 1.71 16.45 28.32
N ARG A 50 2.23 16.17 27.12
CA ARG A 50 1.81 15.03 26.33
C ARG A 50 2.72 13.88 26.72
N ALA A 51 2.19 12.97 27.54
CA ALA A 51 2.66 11.59 27.48
C ALA A 51 2.57 11.17 26.01
N ASP A 52 3.70 10.83 25.40
CA ASP A 52 3.78 10.17 24.11
C ASP A 52 2.85 8.95 24.18
N ASN A 53 1.69 9.06 23.53
CA ASN A 53 0.64 8.06 23.58
C ASN A 53 1.17 6.82 22.86
N MET A 54 1.62 5.86 23.66
CA MET A 54 2.04 4.53 23.27
C MET A 54 0.85 3.84 22.59
N SER A 55 0.80 3.93 21.26
CA SER A 55 -0.17 3.31 20.34
C SER A 55 -1.66 3.66 20.54
N ASP A 56 -2.37 4.03 19.45
CA ASP A 56 -3.86 4.12 19.39
C ASP A 56 -4.54 2.74 19.49
N PHE A 57 -3.76 1.67 19.59
CA PHE A 57 -4.26 0.30 19.57
C PHE A 57 -4.56 -0.19 20.99
N SER A 58 -5.63 -0.96 21.15
CA SER A 58 -5.93 -1.61 22.43
C SER A 58 -4.86 -2.64 22.79
N GLU A 59 -4.73 -2.99 24.07
CA GLU A 59 -3.82 -4.06 24.50
C GLU A 59 -4.08 -5.40 23.79
N GLU A 60 -5.35 -5.68 23.47
CA GLU A 60 -5.77 -6.85 22.70
C GLU A 60 -5.25 -6.79 21.26
N GLN A 61 -5.42 -5.65 20.58
CA GLN A 61 -4.86 -5.46 19.22
C GLN A 61 -3.34 -5.55 19.21
N VAL A 62 -2.68 -4.99 20.22
CA VAL A 62 -1.22 -5.08 20.36
C VAL A 62 -0.79 -6.53 20.59
N ALA A 63 -1.56 -7.32 21.34
CA ALA A 63 -1.30 -8.74 21.51
C ALA A 63 -1.45 -9.51 20.17
N ASP A 64 -2.53 -9.27 19.41
CA ASP A 64 -2.74 -9.86 18.09
C ASP A 64 -1.59 -9.52 17.13
N TYR A 65 -1.14 -8.25 17.13
CA TYR A 65 -0.01 -7.81 16.31
C TYR A 65 1.29 -8.49 16.72
N ARG A 66 1.50 -8.70 18.02
CA ARG A 66 2.69 -9.37 18.53
C ARG A 66 2.69 -10.85 18.18
N GLU A 67 1.54 -11.52 18.25
CA GLU A 67 1.40 -12.91 17.81
C GLU A 67 1.66 -13.05 16.31
N ALA A 68 1.07 -12.19 15.49
CA ALA A 68 1.34 -12.18 14.05
C ALA A 68 2.81 -11.91 13.75
N PHE A 69 3.44 -10.94 14.44
CA PHE A 69 4.86 -10.64 14.29
C PHE A 69 5.74 -11.85 14.63
N ALA A 70 5.40 -12.60 15.68
CA ALA A 70 6.11 -13.81 16.07
C ALA A 70 6.02 -14.93 15.03
N LEU A 71 4.98 -14.97 14.19
CA LEU A 71 4.89 -15.94 13.08
C LEU A 71 5.92 -15.68 11.97
N PHE A 72 6.41 -14.45 11.85
CA PHE A 72 7.41 -14.06 10.85
C PHE A 72 8.84 -14.02 11.40
N ASP A 73 8.99 -13.97 12.72
CA ASP A 73 10.27 -14.09 13.42
C ASP A 73 10.81 -15.53 13.30
N ARG A 74 11.74 -15.73 12.36
CA ARG A 74 12.38 -17.03 12.15
C ARG A 74 13.44 -17.35 13.20
N THR A 75 13.93 -16.33 13.91
CA THR A 75 15.05 -16.43 14.85
C THR A 75 14.61 -16.53 16.30
N GLY A 76 13.36 -16.17 16.61
CA GLY A 76 12.79 -16.15 17.94
C GLY A 76 13.39 -15.08 18.86
N ASP A 77 14.07 -14.07 18.29
CA ASP A 77 14.71 -12.99 19.05
C ASP A 77 13.82 -11.73 19.17
N GLY A 78 12.55 -11.84 18.77
CA GLY A 78 11.57 -10.76 18.79
C GLY A 78 11.79 -9.74 17.69
N LYS A 79 12.38 -10.15 16.56
CA LYS A 79 12.71 -9.27 15.44
C LYS A 79 12.41 -9.90 14.09
N ILE A 80 12.07 -9.06 13.13
CA ILE A 80 11.89 -9.44 11.72
C ILE A 80 12.86 -8.64 10.85
N LEU A 81 13.14 -9.12 9.65
CA LEU A 81 13.89 -8.34 8.68
C LEU A 81 13.04 -7.18 8.13
N TYR A 82 13.72 -6.11 7.71
CA TYR A 82 13.06 -4.95 7.11
C TYR A 82 12.22 -5.33 5.87
N ASN A 83 12.70 -6.26 5.04
CA ASN A 83 11.95 -6.78 3.89
C ASN A 83 10.64 -7.52 4.26
N GLN A 84 10.55 -8.09 5.48
CA GLN A 84 9.35 -8.79 5.97
C GLN A 84 8.31 -7.83 6.56
N CYS A 85 8.68 -6.57 6.83
CA CYS A 85 7.79 -5.59 7.46
C CYS A 85 6.48 -5.41 6.69
N GLY A 86 6.55 -5.34 5.34
CA GLY A 86 5.37 -5.24 4.49
C GLY A 86 4.47 -6.47 4.56
N ASP A 87 5.05 -7.67 4.61
CA ASP A 87 4.29 -8.92 4.70
C ASP A 87 3.56 -9.05 6.03
N VAL A 88 4.19 -8.63 7.15
CA VAL A 88 3.53 -8.61 8.47
C VAL A 88 2.39 -7.61 8.49
N MET A 89 2.57 -6.42 7.91
CA MET A 89 1.49 -5.44 7.80
C MET A 89 0.30 -5.99 7.00
N ARG A 90 0.57 -6.71 5.92
CA ARG A 90 -0.43 -7.38 5.08
C ARG A 90 -1.11 -8.54 5.78
N ALA A 91 -0.38 -9.35 6.54
CA ALA A 91 -0.95 -10.41 7.37
C ALA A 91 -1.90 -9.88 8.45
N LEU A 92 -1.69 -8.64 8.89
CA LEU A 92 -2.54 -7.92 9.85
C LEU A 92 -3.70 -7.15 9.19
N GLY A 93 -3.94 -7.39 7.91
CA GLY A 93 -5.08 -6.82 7.17
C GLY A 93 -4.86 -5.39 6.68
N GLN A 94 -3.66 -4.84 6.77
CA GLN A 94 -3.31 -3.56 6.17
C GLN A 94 -2.77 -3.77 4.75
N ASN A 95 -3.01 -2.82 3.85
CA ASN A 95 -2.50 -2.91 2.47
C ASN A 95 -1.54 -1.76 2.14
N PRO A 96 -0.42 -1.62 2.87
CA PRO A 96 0.55 -0.58 2.55
C PRO A 96 1.20 -0.84 1.19
N THR A 97 1.45 0.24 0.46
CA THR A 97 2.34 0.22 -0.70
C THR A 97 3.78 -0.07 -0.27
N ASN A 98 4.55 -0.76 -1.09
CA ASN A 98 5.99 -0.93 -0.87
C ASN A 98 6.68 0.43 -0.67
N ALA A 99 6.25 1.47 -1.37
CA ALA A 99 6.70 2.85 -1.17
C ALA A 99 6.37 3.38 0.23
N GLU A 100 5.17 3.13 0.75
CA GLU A 100 4.79 3.49 2.13
C GLU A 100 5.57 2.69 3.16
N VAL A 101 5.75 1.38 2.95
CA VAL A 101 6.59 0.53 3.81
C VAL A 101 8.01 1.08 3.87
N LEU A 102 8.61 1.40 2.72
CA LEU A 102 9.94 2.01 2.67
C LEU A 102 9.97 3.36 3.39
N LYS A 103 8.94 4.19 3.23
CA LYS A 103 8.83 5.49 3.89
C LYS A 103 8.77 5.36 5.40
N VAL A 104 7.95 4.45 5.94
CA VAL A 104 7.88 4.23 7.40
C VAL A 104 9.14 3.58 7.96
N LEU A 105 9.87 2.80 7.14
CA LEU A 105 11.19 2.27 7.47
C LEU A 105 12.33 3.32 7.38
N GLY A 106 12.03 4.54 6.89
CA GLY A 106 13.00 5.63 6.77
C GLY A 106 13.83 5.61 5.48
N ASN A 107 13.27 5.08 4.38
CA ASN A 107 13.92 4.90 3.08
C ASN A 107 15.28 4.18 3.15
N PRO A 108 15.31 2.96 3.71
CA PRO A 108 16.52 2.15 3.78
C PRO A 108 17.03 1.79 2.38
N LYS A 109 18.34 1.54 2.25
CA LYS A 109 18.92 1.00 1.01
C LYS A 109 18.56 -0.48 0.82
N SER A 110 18.64 -0.99 -0.41
CA SER A 110 18.32 -2.39 -0.71
C SER A 110 19.16 -3.40 0.10
N ASP A 111 20.42 -3.08 0.40
CA ASP A 111 21.28 -3.92 1.25
C ASP A 111 20.79 -3.96 2.71
N GLU A 112 20.20 -2.86 3.20
CA GLU A 112 19.68 -2.77 4.57
C GLU A 112 18.37 -3.56 4.72
N LEU A 113 17.56 -3.68 3.66
CA LEU A 113 16.30 -4.45 3.71
C LEU A 113 16.52 -5.92 4.08
N ASN A 114 17.64 -6.50 3.66
CA ASN A 114 17.96 -7.92 3.87
C ASN A 114 18.92 -8.17 5.05
N SER A 115 19.47 -7.12 5.64
CA SER A 115 20.46 -7.24 6.74
C SER A 115 19.97 -6.62 8.05
N LYS A 116 19.12 -5.60 7.97
CA LYS A 116 18.62 -4.87 9.13
C LYS A 116 17.36 -5.54 9.67
N THR A 117 17.31 -5.64 10.99
CA THR A 117 16.16 -6.18 11.71
C THR A 117 15.40 -5.06 12.41
N LEU A 118 14.09 -5.26 12.51
CA LEU A 118 13.11 -4.39 13.13
C LEU A 118 12.56 -5.12 14.35
N GLY A 119 12.54 -4.46 15.50
CA GLY A 119 11.87 -4.96 16.70
C GLY A 119 10.39 -4.55 16.76
N PHE A 120 9.60 -5.26 17.56
CA PHE A 120 8.17 -4.98 17.69
C PHE A 120 7.86 -3.55 18.17
N ASP A 121 8.66 -3.00 19.08
CA ASP A 121 8.50 -1.62 19.56
C ASP A 121 8.69 -0.57 18.44
N GLN A 122 9.48 -0.90 17.41
CA GLN A 122 9.63 -0.05 16.22
C GLN A 122 8.53 -0.30 15.18
N PHE A 123 7.97 -1.50 15.14
CA PHE A 123 6.89 -1.88 14.22
C PHE A 123 5.57 -1.19 14.55
N LEU A 124 5.19 -1.14 15.83
CA LEU A 124 3.92 -0.55 16.29
C LEU A 124 3.62 0.87 15.75
N PRO A 125 4.54 1.85 15.86
CA PRO A 125 4.29 3.19 15.33
C PRO A 125 4.22 3.22 13.79
N MET A 126 4.93 2.32 13.10
CA MET A 126 4.83 2.17 11.65
C MET A 126 3.46 1.62 11.26
N MET A 127 2.99 0.57 11.94
CA MET A 127 1.66 0.00 11.78
C MET A 127 0.57 1.06 12.01
N GLN A 128 0.71 1.89 13.04
CA GLN A 128 -0.26 2.95 13.34
C GLN A 128 -0.32 4.00 12.23
N THR A 129 0.82 4.31 11.60
CA THR A 129 0.88 5.24 10.46
C THR A 129 0.16 4.67 9.24
N ILE A 130 0.37 3.39 8.95
CA ILE A 130 -0.30 2.69 7.85
C ILE A 130 -1.80 2.54 8.11
N ALA A 131 -2.20 2.13 9.31
CA ALA A 131 -3.60 1.93 9.68
C ALA A 131 -4.42 3.23 9.65
N LYS A 132 -3.77 4.38 9.85
CA LYS A 132 -4.41 5.71 9.71
C LYS A 132 -4.60 6.12 8.25
N ASN A 133 -3.92 5.47 7.31
CA ASN A 133 -4.02 5.77 5.90
C ASN A 133 -5.27 5.11 5.30
N LYS A 134 -6.31 5.91 5.07
CA LYS A 134 -7.61 5.45 4.52
C LYS A 134 -7.69 5.55 2.99
N ASP A 135 -6.68 6.12 2.34
CA ASP A 135 -6.61 6.30 0.89
C ASP A 135 -6.15 5.01 0.17
N GLN A 136 -6.86 3.90 0.39
CA GLN A 136 -6.55 2.60 -0.24
C GLN A 136 -7.31 2.35 -1.56
N GLY A 137 -8.13 3.31 -2.03
CA GLY A 137 -8.97 3.16 -3.22
C GLY A 137 -10.23 2.32 -2.96
N THR A 138 -11.30 2.63 -3.67
CA THR A 138 -12.58 1.88 -3.62
C THR A 138 -12.64 0.85 -4.73
N SER A 139 -13.51 -0.16 -4.61
CA SER A 139 -13.74 -1.16 -5.67
C SER A 139 -13.99 -0.53 -7.03
N GLU A 140 -14.73 0.57 -7.06
CA GLU A 140 -15.06 1.33 -8.25
C GLU A 140 -13.81 1.93 -8.90
N ASP A 141 -12.89 2.48 -8.09
CA ASP A 141 -11.64 3.07 -8.56
C ASP A 141 -10.78 2.02 -9.31
N PHE A 142 -10.63 0.84 -8.71
CA PHE A 142 -9.89 -0.27 -9.32
C PHE A 142 -10.52 -0.79 -10.62
N VAL A 143 -11.86 -0.90 -10.64
CA VAL A 143 -12.62 -1.33 -11.82
C VAL A 143 -12.47 -0.32 -12.95
N GLU A 144 -12.53 0.97 -12.68
CA GLU A 144 -12.30 2.02 -13.68
C GLU A 144 -10.86 2.01 -14.22
N GLY A 145 -9.87 1.75 -13.35
CA GLY A 145 -8.48 1.59 -13.76
C GLY A 145 -8.29 0.43 -14.75
N LEU A 146 -8.93 -0.71 -14.50
CA LEU A 146 -8.86 -1.89 -15.37
C LEU A 146 -9.72 -1.76 -16.63
N ARG A 147 -10.83 -1.02 -16.58
CA ARG A 147 -11.67 -0.72 -17.76
C ARG A 147 -10.89 -0.02 -18.87
N VAL A 148 -9.81 0.68 -18.57
CA VAL A 148 -8.93 1.29 -19.60
C VAL A 148 -8.35 0.26 -20.57
N PHE A 149 -8.20 -1.00 -20.14
CA PHE A 149 -7.71 -2.11 -20.96
C PHE A 149 -8.83 -2.91 -21.64
N ASP A 150 -10.07 -2.73 -21.21
CA ASP A 150 -11.25 -3.36 -21.80
C ASP A 150 -11.65 -2.62 -23.09
N LYS A 151 -11.04 -3.01 -24.20
CA LYS A 151 -11.28 -2.42 -25.53
C LYS A 151 -12.68 -2.71 -26.06
N GLU A 152 -13.29 -3.81 -25.60
CA GLU A 152 -14.59 -4.29 -26.07
C GLU A 152 -15.75 -3.79 -25.18
N GLY A 153 -15.45 -3.30 -23.98
CA GLY A 153 -16.42 -2.83 -22.99
C GLY A 153 -17.30 -3.97 -22.46
N ASN A 154 -16.80 -5.20 -22.46
CA ASN A 154 -17.57 -6.40 -22.13
C ASN A 154 -17.38 -6.86 -20.68
N GLY A 155 -16.59 -6.15 -19.87
CA GLY A 155 -16.31 -6.52 -18.49
C GLY A 155 -15.17 -7.52 -18.34
N THR A 156 -14.43 -7.82 -19.41
CA THR A 156 -13.30 -8.75 -19.41
C THR A 156 -12.07 -8.14 -20.09
N VAL A 157 -10.89 -8.52 -19.62
CA VAL A 157 -9.61 -8.14 -20.20
C VAL A 157 -8.80 -9.41 -20.45
N MET A 158 -8.00 -9.45 -21.51
CA MET A 158 -7.10 -10.59 -21.74
C MET A 158 -6.17 -10.77 -20.53
N GLY A 159 -6.05 -12.00 -20.04
CA GLY A 159 -5.18 -12.31 -18.90
C GLY A 159 -3.73 -11.90 -19.15
N SER A 160 -3.26 -12.02 -20.39
CA SER A 160 -1.94 -11.51 -20.81
C SER A 160 -1.77 -10.01 -20.62
N GLU A 161 -2.82 -9.21 -20.81
CA GLU A 161 -2.78 -7.75 -20.66
C GLU A 161 -2.77 -7.38 -19.17
N ILE A 162 -3.58 -8.05 -18.33
CA ILE A 162 -3.53 -7.92 -16.87
C ILE A 162 -2.15 -8.31 -16.32
N ARG A 163 -1.59 -9.45 -16.77
CA ARG A 163 -0.24 -9.89 -16.40
C ARG A 163 0.78 -8.80 -16.70
N HIS A 164 0.74 -8.27 -17.93
CA HIS A 164 1.68 -7.24 -18.36
C HIS A 164 1.56 -5.96 -17.52
N VAL A 165 0.34 -5.54 -17.18
CA VAL A 165 0.07 -4.39 -16.34
C VAL A 165 0.66 -4.56 -14.94
N LEU A 166 0.43 -5.70 -14.29
CA LEU A 166 0.88 -5.96 -12.92
C LEU A 166 2.41 -6.10 -12.78
N VAL A 167 3.12 -6.52 -13.84
CA VAL A 167 4.60 -6.60 -13.83
C VAL A 167 5.27 -5.32 -14.33
N THR A 168 4.56 -4.46 -15.05
CA THR A 168 5.15 -3.28 -15.73
C THR A 168 4.80 -1.96 -15.05
N LEU A 169 3.56 -1.81 -14.60
CA LEU A 169 3.02 -0.56 -14.07
C LEU A 169 2.97 -0.57 -12.54
N GLY A 170 3.29 0.57 -11.95
CA GLY A 170 3.18 0.79 -10.52
C GLY A 170 4.21 0.02 -9.70
N GLU A 171 3.73 -0.63 -8.64
CA GLU A 171 4.54 -1.55 -7.84
C GLU A 171 4.56 -2.90 -8.51
N LYS A 172 5.65 -3.12 -9.27
CA LYS A 172 5.86 -4.33 -10.04
C LYS A 172 5.78 -5.55 -9.14
N MET A 173 4.90 -6.47 -9.52
CA MET A 173 4.86 -7.81 -8.97
C MET A 173 5.81 -8.71 -9.75
N THR A 174 6.31 -9.75 -9.09
CA THR A 174 7.04 -10.81 -9.77
C THR A 174 6.08 -11.67 -10.59
N GLU A 175 6.56 -12.29 -11.66
CA GLU A 175 5.74 -13.18 -12.51
C GLU A 175 5.10 -14.30 -11.69
N GLU A 176 5.81 -14.82 -10.68
CA GLU A 176 5.32 -15.84 -9.76
C GLU A 176 4.11 -15.36 -8.94
N GLU A 177 4.15 -14.14 -8.42
CA GLU A 177 3.03 -13.56 -7.66
C GLU A 177 1.82 -13.28 -8.56
N VAL A 178 2.06 -12.81 -9.78
CA VAL A 178 1.00 -12.57 -10.76
C VAL A 178 0.36 -13.89 -11.18
N GLU A 179 1.15 -14.94 -11.41
CA GLU A 179 0.62 -16.27 -11.73
C GLU A 179 -0.24 -16.79 -10.58
N MET A 180 0.22 -16.70 -9.33
CA MET A 180 -0.58 -17.11 -8.16
C MET A 180 -1.89 -16.33 -8.04
N LEU A 181 -1.91 -15.06 -8.43
CA LEU A 181 -3.10 -14.22 -8.41
C LEU A 181 -4.11 -14.59 -9.50
N LEU A 182 -3.64 -14.79 -10.72
CA LEU A 182 -4.50 -15.03 -11.89
C LEU A 182 -4.82 -16.51 -12.10
N ASN A 183 -4.17 -17.41 -11.36
CA ASN A 183 -4.42 -18.83 -11.41
C ASN A 183 -5.89 -19.14 -11.11
N GLY A 184 -6.60 -19.68 -12.11
CA GLY A 184 -8.02 -20.00 -12.03
C GLY A 184 -8.98 -18.82 -12.24
N GLN A 185 -8.48 -17.63 -12.58
CA GLN A 185 -9.30 -16.46 -12.94
C GLN A 185 -9.54 -16.34 -14.44
N GLU A 186 -8.69 -16.97 -15.26
CA GLU A 186 -8.84 -17.02 -16.71
C GLU A 186 -9.96 -17.97 -17.12
N ASP A 187 -10.83 -17.51 -18.02
CA ASP A 187 -11.86 -18.33 -18.64
C ASP A 187 -11.28 -19.21 -19.78
N GLY A 188 -12.15 -19.98 -20.44
CA GLY A 188 -11.76 -20.84 -21.57
C GLY A 188 -11.19 -20.10 -22.78
N ASN A 189 -11.29 -18.78 -22.81
CA ASN A 189 -10.77 -17.89 -23.85
C ASN A 189 -9.50 -17.15 -23.40
N GLY A 190 -9.03 -17.35 -22.17
CA GLY A 190 -7.91 -16.62 -21.59
C GLY A 190 -8.26 -15.18 -21.19
N CYS A 191 -9.54 -14.88 -21.03
CA CYS A 191 -10.06 -13.60 -20.58
C CYS A 191 -10.32 -13.65 -19.07
N ILE A 192 -10.11 -12.52 -18.40
CA ILE A 192 -10.29 -12.35 -16.95
C ILE A 192 -11.36 -11.31 -16.74
N ASN A 193 -12.36 -11.63 -15.92
CA ASN A 193 -13.33 -10.66 -15.46
C ASN A 193 -12.66 -9.78 -14.38
N TYR A 194 -12.41 -8.52 -14.71
CA TYR A 194 -11.71 -7.61 -13.82
C TYR A 194 -12.56 -7.20 -12.61
N GLU A 195 -13.88 -7.20 -12.71
CA GLU A 195 -14.75 -6.92 -11.55
C GLU A 195 -14.67 -8.06 -10.51
N GLU A 196 -14.67 -9.31 -10.97
CA GLU A 196 -14.46 -10.48 -10.10
C GLU A 196 -13.05 -10.49 -9.52
N LEU A 197 -12.03 -10.17 -10.34
CA LEU A 197 -10.65 -10.05 -9.86
C LEU A 197 -10.53 -8.99 -8.76
N VAL A 198 -11.08 -7.79 -8.97
CA VAL A 198 -11.09 -6.71 -7.98
C VAL A 198 -11.82 -7.14 -6.72
N ARG A 199 -12.97 -7.79 -6.85
CA ARG A 199 -13.73 -8.29 -5.69
C ARG A 199 -12.95 -9.35 -4.91
N MET A 200 -12.30 -10.29 -5.61
CA MET A 200 -11.45 -11.31 -4.98
C MET A 200 -10.28 -10.66 -4.25
N VAL A 201 -9.65 -9.68 -4.89
CA VAL A 201 -8.51 -8.94 -4.36
C VAL A 201 -8.91 -8.09 -3.15
N LEU A 202 -10.08 -7.45 -3.17
CA LEU A 202 -10.55 -6.62 -2.05
C LEU A 202 -11.16 -7.39 -0.89
N ASN A 203 -11.65 -8.61 -1.11
CA ASN A 203 -12.28 -9.42 -0.07
C ASN A 203 -11.39 -10.55 0.47
N GLY A 204 -10.23 -10.80 -0.16
CA GLY A 204 -9.21 -11.72 0.34
C GLY A 204 -8.16 -11.04 1.20
#